data_AF-A0A8H5KFK2-F1
#
_entry.id   AF-A0A8H5KFK2-F1
#
_cell.length_a   1.000
_cell.length_b   1.000
_cell.length_c   1.000
_cell.angle_alpha   90.00
_cell.angle_beta   90.00
_cell.angle_gamma   90.00
#
_symmetry.space_group_name_H-M   'P 1'
#
loop_
_entity.id
_entity.type
_entity.pdbx_description
1 polymer ?
#
loop_
_entity_poly.entity_id
_entity_poly.type
_entity_poly.pdbx_seq_one_letter_code
_entity_poly.pdbx_strand_id
1 'polypeptide(L)'
;MYLTQSSPAVTPSKPKEGDQILQNAINSFRAVLTPEQLSEFECIQSVPDTDAVLVFTAELDLQRQKKKGKSIASRLFPFLQAVHNFAAVIDTLVSSNPTIAALVWGSVKMTMMIMLNAASYYEAFVELCMELGRICPRFEQYQALFPASERLQDALCTFNACIIQCCRRVIAMPKSSSGWTSPLNPLNPSFWQSFKQAFDSDLQKLRDYSKNVNKEIRLAADQSQHRNNELQRIENEQADRSRRSLSRFMSRTRDELDTMQRLQIIRREELERENKQKLLDSLSSHDYVKPLKQARQKRYPKSAEWIFGTDEFKRWIDGTTPGLLWCSGKMGSGKSIIW
;
A
#
# COMPACT_ATOMS: atom_id res chain seq x y z
N MET A 1 -17.54 -20.74 28.50
CA MET A 1 -18.46 -20.23 27.45
C MET A 1 -17.65 -20.03 26.18
N TYR A 2 -17.67 -21.02 25.29
CA TYR A 2 -17.02 -20.93 23.98
C TYR A 2 -17.95 -20.17 23.03
N LEU A 3 -17.51 -18.99 22.56
CA LEU A 3 -18.19 -18.23 21.52
C LEU A 3 -17.84 -18.85 20.16
N THR A 4 -18.75 -19.66 19.63
CA THR A 4 -18.73 -20.11 18.24
C THR A 4 -18.98 -18.91 17.31
N GLN A 5 -17.96 -18.54 16.54
CA GLN A 5 -18.09 -17.61 15.41
C GLN A 5 -18.93 -18.27 14.32
N SER A 6 -20.16 -17.79 14.14
CA SER A 6 -20.99 -18.09 12.99
C SER A 6 -20.39 -17.44 11.75
N SER A 7 -19.86 -18.26 10.85
CA SER A 7 -19.47 -17.85 9.49
C SER A 7 -20.69 -17.33 8.74
N PRO A 8 -20.65 -16.16 8.07
CA PRO A 8 -21.79 -15.69 7.30
C PRO A 8 -21.97 -16.58 6.07
N ALA A 9 -23.18 -17.12 5.94
CA ALA A 9 -23.62 -17.90 4.80
C ALA A 9 -23.43 -17.11 3.50
N VAL A 10 -22.69 -17.69 2.55
CA VAL A 10 -22.53 -17.17 1.19
C VAL A 10 -23.89 -17.26 0.50
N THR A 11 -24.59 -16.15 0.41
CA THR A 11 -25.78 -16.03 -0.43
C THR A 11 -25.36 -16.14 -1.90
N PRO A 12 -26.07 -16.92 -2.74
CA PRO A 12 -25.79 -16.99 -4.17
C PRO A 12 -26.04 -15.61 -4.79
N SER A 13 -24.96 -14.95 -5.21
CA SER A 13 -25.01 -13.64 -5.87
C SER A 13 -25.82 -13.75 -7.16
N LYS A 14 -26.81 -12.86 -7.36
CA LYS A 14 -27.47 -12.68 -8.66
C LYS A 14 -26.39 -12.49 -9.75
N PRO A 15 -26.55 -13.08 -10.95
CA PRO A 15 -25.59 -12.87 -12.03
C PRO A 15 -25.49 -11.37 -12.32
N LYS A 16 -24.25 -10.86 -12.36
CA LYS A 16 -23.96 -9.44 -12.59
C LYS A 16 -24.40 -9.07 -14.02
N GLU A 17 -24.84 -7.84 -14.22
CA GLU A 17 -25.37 -7.37 -15.51
C GLU A 17 -24.36 -7.58 -16.65
N GLY A 18 -23.10 -7.24 -16.42
CA GLY A 18 -21.98 -7.42 -17.34
C GLY A 18 -21.69 -8.87 -17.68
N ASP A 19 -21.84 -9.79 -16.72
CA ASP A 19 -21.67 -11.23 -16.97
C ASP A 19 -22.75 -11.73 -17.93
N GLN A 20 -23.99 -11.27 -17.76
CA GLN A 20 -25.09 -11.61 -18.66
C GLN A 20 -24.85 -11.02 -20.06
N ILE A 21 -24.39 -9.78 -20.15
CA ILE A 21 -24.04 -9.13 -21.43
C ILE A 21 -22.94 -9.91 -22.14
N LEU A 22 -21.90 -10.33 -21.42
CA LEU A 22 -20.78 -11.11 -21.96
C LEU A 22 -21.25 -12.49 -22.44
N GLN A 23 -22.04 -13.20 -21.64
CA GLN A 23 -22.62 -14.49 -22.04
C GLN A 23 -23.50 -14.37 -23.28
N ASN A 24 -24.33 -13.32 -23.37
CA ASN A 24 -25.18 -13.05 -24.53
C ASN A 24 -24.34 -12.80 -25.79
N ALA A 25 -23.22 -12.08 -25.66
CA ALA A 25 -22.29 -11.85 -26.77
C ALA A 25 -21.64 -13.16 -27.24
N ILE A 26 -21.20 -14.03 -26.32
CA ILE A 26 -20.66 -15.36 -26.64
C ILE A 26 -21.71 -16.21 -27.36
N ASN A 27 -22.95 -16.25 -26.86
CA ASN A 27 -24.04 -17.01 -27.49
C ASN A 27 -24.35 -16.49 -28.90
N SER A 28 -24.34 -15.17 -29.07
CA SER A 28 -24.52 -14.55 -30.39
C SER A 28 -23.37 -14.87 -31.35
N PHE A 29 -22.14 -15.01 -30.83
CA PHE A 29 -20.97 -15.43 -31.60
C PHE A 29 -21.07 -16.90 -32.04
N ARG A 30 -21.49 -17.80 -31.15
CA ARG A 30 -21.74 -19.22 -31.49
C ARG A 30 -22.69 -19.36 -32.66
N ALA A 31 -23.76 -18.55 -32.69
CA ALA A 31 -24.80 -18.61 -33.71
C ALA A 31 -24.30 -18.27 -35.14
N VAL A 32 -23.14 -17.62 -35.30
CA VAL A 32 -22.59 -17.30 -36.63
C VAL A 32 -21.52 -18.27 -37.12
N LEU A 33 -21.08 -19.23 -36.30
CA LEU A 33 -20.09 -20.24 -36.66
C LEU A 33 -20.72 -21.39 -37.48
N THR A 34 -19.92 -22.06 -38.31
CA THR A 34 -20.33 -23.36 -38.90
C THR A 34 -20.26 -24.48 -37.84
N PRO A 35 -20.88 -25.64 -38.07
CA PRO A 35 -20.82 -26.76 -37.11
C PRO A 35 -19.38 -27.18 -36.74
N GLU A 36 -18.46 -27.20 -37.71
CA GLU A 36 -17.05 -27.55 -37.50
C GLU A 36 -16.36 -26.48 -36.66
N GLN A 37 -16.59 -25.21 -37.00
CA GLN A 37 -16.04 -24.05 -36.28
C GLN A 37 -16.57 -23.97 -34.84
N LEU A 38 -17.83 -24.32 -34.62
CA LEU A 38 -18.45 -24.37 -33.31
C LEU A 38 -17.82 -25.48 -32.46
N SER A 39 -17.60 -26.67 -33.03
CA SER A 39 -16.93 -27.77 -32.34
C SER A 39 -15.51 -27.38 -31.91
N GLU A 40 -14.72 -26.77 -32.80
CA GLU A 40 -13.38 -26.29 -32.46
C GLU A 40 -13.40 -25.21 -31.36
N PHE A 41 -14.37 -24.30 -31.44
CA PHE A 41 -14.56 -23.24 -30.45
C PHE A 41 -14.94 -23.79 -29.06
N GLU A 42 -15.77 -24.83 -29.01
CA GLU A 42 -16.19 -25.48 -27.75
C GLU A 42 -15.09 -26.33 -27.11
N CYS A 43 -14.09 -26.77 -27.88
CA CYS A 43 -12.90 -27.44 -27.33
C CYS A 43 -11.98 -26.49 -26.55
N ILE A 44 -12.18 -25.17 -26.63
CA ILE A 44 -11.36 -24.18 -25.91
C ILE A 44 -11.82 -24.12 -24.46
N GLN A 45 -11.13 -24.87 -23.59
CA GLN A 45 -11.51 -25.04 -22.18
C GLN A 45 -10.74 -24.14 -21.21
N SER A 46 -9.61 -23.57 -21.62
CA SER A 46 -8.79 -22.70 -20.75
C SER A 46 -8.25 -21.48 -21.50
N VAL A 47 -7.98 -20.42 -20.75
CA VAL A 47 -7.17 -19.31 -21.24
C VAL A 47 -5.74 -19.83 -21.45
N PRO A 48 -5.10 -19.58 -22.60
CA PRO A 48 -3.74 -20.03 -22.83
C PRO A 48 -2.75 -19.28 -21.94
N ASP A 49 -1.53 -19.79 -21.80
CA ASP A 49 -0.46 -19.03 -21.15
C ASP A 49 -0.02 -17.82 -22.01
N THR A 50 0.77 -16.92 -21.40
CA THR A 50 1.26 -15.72 -22.08
C THR A 50 2.14 -16.07 -23.29
N ASP A 51 2.94 -17.13 -23.19
CA ASP A 51 3.84 -17.57 -24.27
C ASP A 51 3.04 -18.09 -25.47
N ALA A 52 1.90 -18.74 -25.26
CA ALA A 52 1.01 -19.19 -26.32
C ALA A 52 0.37 -18.04 -27.10
N VAL A 53 0.25 -16.84 -26.55
CA VAL A 53 -0.16 -15.64 -27.32
C VAL A 53 0.91 -15.28 -28.34
N LEU A 54 2.18 -15.31 -27.92
CA LEU A 54 3.31 -15.05 -28.80
C LEU A 54 3.43 -16.13 -29.87
N VAL A 55 3.34 -17.41 -29.48
CA VAL A 55 3.36 -18.54 -30.42
C VAL A 55 2.21 -18.46 -31.42
N PHE A 56 0.99 -18.18 -30.94
CA PHE A 56 -0.16 -18.01 -31.83
C PHE A 56 0.04 -16.85 -32.80
N THR A 57 0.57 -15.72 -32.33
CA THR A 57 0.87 -14.56 -33.18
C THR A 57 1.91 -14.92 -34.26
N ALA A 58 2.96 -15.66 -33.88
CA ALA A 58 3.97 -16.14 -34.82
C ALA A 58 3.38 -17.12 -35.85
N GLU A 59 2.47 -18.00 -35.43
CA GLU A 59 1.76 -18.93 -36.32
C GLU A 59 0.87 -18.18 -37.33
N LEU A 60 0.12 -17.16 -36.88
CA LEU A 60 -0.66 -16.30 -37.78
C LEU A 60 0.25 -15.63 -38.81
N ASP A 61 1.41 -15.13 -38.39
CA ASP A 61 2.39 -14.49 -39.26
C ASP A 61 2.95 -15.46 -40.29
N LEU A 62 3.38 -16.65 -39.86
CA LEU A 62 3.93 -17.69 -40.72
C LEU A 62 2.91 -18.16 -41.76
N GLN A 63 1.66 -18.41 -41.35
CA GLN A 63 0.59 -18.79 -42.28
C GLN A 63 0.29 -17.68 -43.29
N ARG A 64 0.38 -16.41 -42.87
CA ARG A 64 0.18 -15.28 -43.76
C ARG A 64 1.34 -15.12 -44.76
N GLN A 65 2.58 -15.30 -44.31
CA GLN A 65 3.77 -15.28 -45.16
C GLN A 65 3.75 -16.40 -46.21
N LYS A 66 3.30 -17.61 -45.86
CA LYS A 66 3.10 -18.72 -46.82
C LYS A 66 2.14 -18.35 -47.96
N LYS A 67 1.18 -17.46 -47.70
CA LYS A 67 0.23 -16.92 -48.70
C LYS A 67 0.76 -15.64 -49.39
N LYS A 68 2.06 -15.35 -49.31
CA LYS A 68 2.73 -14.12 -49.82
C LYS A 68 2.18 -12.81 -49.21
N GLY A 69 1.60 -12.87 -48.02
CA GLY A 69 1.15 -11.69 -47.28
C GLY A 69 2.30 -10.97 -46.56
N LYS A 70 2.06 -9.73 -46.15
CA LYS A 70 2.99 -8.97 -45.29
C LYS A 70 3.02 -9.57 -43.89
N SER A 71 4.13 -9.38 -43.18
CA SER A 71 4.19 -9.65 -41.75
C SER A 71 3.25 -8.71 -40.99
N ILE A 72 2.54 -9.28 -40.03
CA ILE A 72 1.49 -8.68 -39.20
C ILE A 72 1.72 -8.94 -37.72
N ALA A 73 2.73 -9.74 -37.34
CA ALA A 73 2.98 -10.14 -35.95
C ALA A 73 3.04 -8.94 -35.00
N SER A 74 3.87 -7.93 -35.31
CA SER A 74 4.02 -6.72 -34.49
C SER A 74 2.76 -5.86 -34.41
N ARG A 75 1.86 -5.99 -35.39
CA ARG A 75 0.59 -5.25 -35.47
C ARG A 75 -0.51 -5.94 -34.66
N LEU A 76 -0.54 -7.27 -34.69
CA LEU A 76 -1.57 -8.07 -34.01
C LEU A 76 -1.25 -8.36 -32.54
N PHE A 77 0.04 -8.53 -32.21
CA PHE A 77 0.47 -8.90 -30.87
C PHE A 77 -0.13 -8.02 -29.76
N PRO A 78 -0.11 -6.66 -29.85
CA PRO A 78 -0.63 -5.83 -28.77
C PRO A 78 -2.13 -6.04 -28.50
N PHE A 79 -2.92 -6.24 -29.56
CA PHE A 79 -4.35 -6.51 -29.45
C PHE A 79 -4.61 -7.89 -28.85
N LEU A 80 -3.93 -8.92 -29.34
CA LEU A 80 -4.04 -10.27 -28.83
C LEU A 80 -3.63 -10.34 -27.36
N GLN A 81 -2.52 -9.69 -27.00
CA GLN A 81 -2.06 -9.61 -25.61
C GLN A 81 -3.10 -8.92 -24.70
N ALA A 82 -3.74 -7.84 -25.17
CA ALA A 82 -4.76 -7.15 -24.40
C ALA A 82 -6.00 -8.03 -24.10
N VAL A 83 -6.47 -8.79 -25.10
CA VAL A 83 -7.59 -9.73 -24.93
C VAL A 83 -7.22 -10.89 -24.01
N HIS A 84 -6.01 -11.45 -24.18
CA HIS A 84 -5.48 -12.50 -23.32
C HIS A 84 -5.41 -12.06 -21.85
N ASN A 85 -4.80 -10.91 -21.61
CA ASN A 85 -4.65 -10.33 -20.29
C ASN A 85 -6.00 -10.16 -19.57
N PHE A 86 -7.03 -9.73 -20.30
CA PHE A 86 -8.38 -9.66 -19.76
C PHE A 86 -8.95 -11.04 -19.43
N ALA A 87 -8.85 -12.00 -20.36
CA ALA A 87 -9.34 -13.35 -20.15
C ALA A 87 -8.69 -13.97 -18.92
N ALA A 88 -7.37 -13.79 -18.73
CA ALA A 88 -6.66 -14.26 -17.55
C ALA A 88 -7.20 -13.64 -16.24
N VAL A 89 -7.55 -12.35 -16.23
CA VAL A 89 -8.14 -11.69 -15.06
C VAL A 89 -9.53 -12.25 -14.72
N ILE A 90 -10.37 -12.51 -15.72
CA ILE A 90 -11.65 -13.20 -15.47
C ILE A 90 -11.40 -14.60 -14.92
N ASP A 91 -10.47 -15.36 -15.51
CA ASP A 91 -10.20 -16.76 -15.15
C ASP A 91 -9.80 -16.89 -13.68
N THR A 92 -9.03 -15.93 -13.15
CA THR A 92 -8.64 -15.90 -11.74
C THR A 92 -9.79 -15.69 -10.74
N LEU A 93 -10.97 -15.25 -11.17
CA LEU A 93 -12.06 -14.86 -10.27
C LEU A 93 -13.35 -15.64 -10.47
N VAL A 94 -13.61 -16.16 -11.66
CA VAL A 94 -14.83 -16.90 -11.95
C VAL A 94 -14.61 -18.37 -11.56
N SER A 95 -14.56 -18.66 -10.25
CA SER A 95 -14.55 -20.04 -9.73
C SER A 95 -15.78 -20.86 -10.15
N SER A 96 -16.83 -20.18 -10.64
CA SER A 96 -18.12 -20.78 -11.05
C SER A 96 -18.24 -21.12 -12.53
N ASN A 97 -17.37 -20.61 -13.42
CA ASN A 97 -17.41 -20.87 -14.87
C ASN A 97 -16.11 -20.43 -15.60
N PRO A 98 -14.99 -21.14 -15.38
CA PRO A 98 -13.70 -20.85 -16.06
C PRO A 98 -13.80 -20.88 -17.59
N THR A 99 -14.77 -21.62 -18.13
CA THR A 99 -15.05 -21.69 -19.55
C THR A 99 -15.38 -20.33 -20.17
N ILE A 100 -16.00 -19.40 -19.44
CA ILE A 100 -16.34 -18.07 -20.00
C ILE A 100 -15.08 -17.31 -20.40
N ALA A 101 -14.06 -17.29 -19.54
CA ALA A 101 -12.79 -16.62 -19.81
C ALA A 101 -12.11 -17.20 -21.05
N ALA A 102 -12.05 -18.54 -21.12
CA ALA A 102 -11.50 -19.27 -22.26
C ALA A 102 -12.22 -18.91 -23.57
N LEU A 103 -13.55 -18.77 -23.54
CA LEU A 103 -14.36 -18.44 -24.72
C LEU A 103 -14.21 -16.99 -25.18
N VAL A 104 -13.89 -16.04 -24.29
CA VAL A 104 -13.54 -14.67 -24.70
C VAL A 104 -12.31 -14.70 -25.60
N TRP A 105 -11.22 -15.31 -25.12
CA TRP A 105 -10.01 -15.50 -25.92
C TRP A 105 -10.31 -16.32 -27.19
N GLY A 106 -11.07 -17.40 -27.05
CA GLY A 106 -11.46 -18.28 -28.13
C GLY A 106 -12.19 -17.55 -29.26
N SER A 107 -13.01 -16.54 -28.96
CA SER A 107 -13.77 -15.81 -29.98
C SER A 107 -12.84 -15.00 -30.90
N VAL A 108 -11.83 -14.37 -30.32
CA VAL A 108 -10.82 -13.60 -31.06
C VAL A 108 -9.90 -14.55 -31.83
N LYS A 109 -9.44 -15.64 -31.19
CA LYS A 109 -8.65 -16.69 -31.84
C LYS A 109 -9.39 -17.27 -33.05
N MET A 110 -10.66 -17.64 -32.89
CA MET A 110 -11.47 -18.21 -33.95
C MET A 110 -11.68 -17.22 -35.10
N THR A 111 -11.95 -15.95 -34.78
CA THR A 111 -12.04 -14.89 -35.78
C THR A 111 -10.76 -14.76 -36.58
N MET A 112 -9.59 -14.75 -35.93
CA MET A 112 -8.29 -14.70 -36.62
C MET A 112 -8.11 -15.87 -37.59
N MET A 113 -8.42 -17.09 -37.14
CA MET A 113 -8.31 -18.32 -37.95
C MET A 113 -9.23 -18.30 -39.17
N ILE A 114 -10.48 -17.85 -39.00
CA ILE A 114 -11.43 -17.72 -40.11
C ILE A 114 -10.94 -16.66 -41.11
N MET A 115 -10.48 -15.51 -40.60
CA MET A 115 -10.03 -14.40 -41.43
C MET A 115 -8.76 -14.73 -42.22
N LEU A 116 -7.85 -15.55 -41.69
CA LEU A 116 -6.67 -16.03 -42.41
C LEU A 116 -7.00 -16.72 -43.74
N ASN A 117 -8.18 -17.33 -43.84
CA ASN A 117 -8.69 -17.98 -45.06
C ASN A 117 -9.48 -17.03 -45.97
N ALA A 118 -9.83 -15.84 -45.48
CA ALA A 118 -10.55 -14.82 -46.23
C ALA A 118 -9.61 -13.78 -46.86
N ALA A 119 -9.00 -14.15 -48.00
CA ALA A 119 -7.96 -13.35 -48.65
C ALA A 119 -8.37 -11.90 -49.01
N SER A 120 -9.66 -11.66 -49.27
CA SER A 120 -10.17 -10.40 -49.84
C SER A 120 -10.29 -9.24 -48.86
N TYR A 121 -10.34 -9.47 -47.54
CA TYR A 121 -10.51 -8.38 -46.55
C TYR A 121 -9.68 -8.59 -45.27
N TYR A 122 -8.76 -9.57 -45.25
CA TYR A 122 -7.86 -9.81 -44.12
C TYR A 122 -7.07 -8.58 -43.68
N GLU A 123 -6.52 -7.79 -44.62
CA GLU A 123 -5.75 -6.59 -44.25
C GLU A 123 -6.62 -5.54 -43.55
N ALA A 124 -7.86 -5.34 -44.01
CA ALA A 124 -8.81 -4.45 -43.35
C ALA A 124 -9.18 -4.96 -41.95
N PHE A 125 -9.32 -6.28 -41.79
CA PHE A 125 -9.51 -6.88 -40.46
C PHE A 125 -8.29 -6.66 -39.54
N VAL A 126 -7.05 -6.79 -40.04
CA VAL A 126 -5.84 -6.49 -39.25
C VAL A 126 -5.81 -5.01 -38.85
N GLU A 127 -6.17 -4.09 -39.75
CA GLU A 127 -6.32 -2.66 -39.41
C GLU A 127 -7.38 -2.42 -38.33
N LEU A 128 -8.51 -3.13 -38.38
CA LEU A 128 -9.52 -3.11 -37.32
C LEU A 128 -8.93 -3.59 -35.99
N CYS A 129 -8.23 -4.71 -35.97
CA CYS A 129 -7.57 -5.22 -34.76
C CYS A 129 -6.56 -4.24 -34.17
N MET A 130 -5.80 -3.52 -35.02
CA MET A 130 -4.92 -2.46 -34.53
C MET A 130 -5.69 -1.31 -33.89
N GLU A 131 -6.80 -0.88 -34.49
CA GLU A 131 -7.65 0.16 -33.92
C GLU A 131 -8.27 -0.29 -32.59
N LEU A 132 -8.73 -1.55 -32.50
CA LEU A 132 -9.20 -2.15 -31.26
C LEU A 132 -8.10 -2.17 -30.20
N GLY A 133 -6.88 -2.57 -30.56
CA GLY A 133 -5.72 -2.58 -29.67
C GLY A 133 -5.37 -1.19 -29.10
N ARG A 134 -5.60 -0.11 -29.86
CA ARG A 134 -5.43 1.27 -29.36
C ARG A 134 -6.53 1.68 -28.36
N ILE A 135 -7.72 1.09 -28.46
CA ILE A 135 -8.85 1.39 -27.58
C ILE A 135 -8.78 0.57 -26.29
N CYS A 136 -8.11 -0.60 -26.30
CA CYS A 136 -8.00 -1.48 -25.15
C CYS A 136 -7.45 -0.77 -23.89
N PRO A 137 -8.11 -0.93 -22.73
CA PRO A 137 -7.58 -0.46 -21.44
C PRO A 137 -6.25 -1.14 -21.11
N ARG A 138 -5.33 -0.42 -20.47
CA ARG A 138 -4.04 -0.97 -20.06
C ARG A 138 -4.19 -1.94 -18.89
N PHE A 139 -3.68 -3.15 -19.06
CA PHE A 139 -3.77 -4.25 -18.10
C PHE A 139 -3.31 -3.91 -16.68
N GLU A 140 -2.11 -3.35 -16.56
CA GLU A 140 -1.45 -3.01 -15.30
C GLU A 140 -2.32 -2.12 -14.39
N GLN A 141 -3.24 -1.35 -14.98
CA GLN A 141 -4.07 -0.40 -14.24
C GLN A 141 -5.25 -1.06 -13.53
N TYR A 142 -5.74 -2.22 -14.00
CA TYR A 142 -6.94 -2.84 -13.44
C TYR A 142 -6.70 -4.18 -12.76
N GLN A 143 -5.61 -4.90 -13.04
CA GLN A 143 -5.38 -6.26 -12.53
C GLN A 143 -5.56 -6.38 -11.00
N ALA A 144 -4.95 -5.49 -10.22
CA ALA A 144 -5.02 -5.54 -8.76
C ALA A 144 -6.37 -5.05 -8.18
N LEU A 145 -7.09 -4.20 -8.91
CA LEU A 145 -8.33 -3.57 -8.46
C LEU A 145 -9.57 -4.37 -8.85
N PHE A 146 -9.47 -5.16 -9.92
CA PHE A 146 -10.55 -5.89 -10.52
C PHE A 146 -11.28 -6.83 -9.53
N PRO A 147 -10.61 -7.65 -8.69
CA PRO A 147 -11.30 -8.52 -7.73
C PRO A 147 -12.23 -7.78 -6.76
N ALA A 148 -11.83 -6.56 -6.35
CA ALA A 148 -12.49 -5.82 -5.28
C ALA A 148 -13.58 -4.85 -5.79
N SER A 149 -13.67 -4.61 -7.10
CA SER A 149 -14.56 -3.61 -7.68
C SER A 149 -15.54 -4.24 -8.67
N GLU A 150 -16.79 -4.46 -8.22
CA GLU A 150 -17.85 -5.01 -9.07
C GLU A 150 -18.17 -4.12 -10.28
N ARG A 151 -18.09 -2.80 -10.10
CA ARG A 151 -18.30 -1.85 -11.20
C ARG A 151 -17.24 -1.96 -12.28
N LEU A 152 -15.99 -2.21 -11.88
CA LEU A 152 -14.89 -2.45 -12.81
C LEU A 152 -15.05 -3.78 -13.54
N GLN A 153 -15.50 -4.82 -12.83
CA GLN A 153 -15.85 -6.12 -13.43
C GLN A 153 -16.92 -5.94 -14.52
N ASP A 154 -18.03 -5.27 -14.19
CA ASP A 154 -19.14 -5.00 -15.10
C ASP A 154 -18.72 -4.22 -16.35
N ALA A 155 -17.95 -3.15 -16.17
CA ALA A 155 -17.44 -2.32 -17.26
C ALA A 155 -16.53 -3.12 -18.21
N LEU A 156 -15.66 -3.98 -17.67
CA LEU A 156 -14.74 -4.79 -18.46
C LEU A 156 -15.44 -5.97 -19.15
N CYS A 157 -16.42 -6.62 -18.50
CA CYS A 157 -17.27 -7.63 -19.14
C CYS A 157 -18.04 -7.01 -20.32
N THR A 158 -18.62 -5.82 -20.13
CA THR A 158 -19.32 -5.08 -21.19
C THR A 158 -18.38 -4.69 -22.35
N PHE A 159 -17.16 -4.22 -22.03
CA PHE A 159 -16.15 -3.90 -23.04
C PHE A 159 -15.79 -5.11 -23.90
N ASN A 160 -15.54 -6.27 -23.27
CA ASN A 160 -15.18 -7.49 -23.99
C ASN A 160 -16.35 -8.09 -24.75
N ALA A 161 -17.57 -7.99 -24.24
CA ALA A 161 -18.77 -8.34 -25.00
C ALA A 161 -18.83 -7.56 -26.32
N CYS A 162 -18.42 -6.28 -26.31
CA CYS A 162 -18.37 -5.47 -27.53
C CYS A 162 -17.26 -5.92 -28.51
N ILE A 163 -16.10 -6.37 -28.02
CA ILE A 163 -15.06 -7.01 -28.85
C ILE A 163 -15.61 -8.28 -29.52
N ILE A 164 -16.32 -9.13 -28.76
CA ILE A 164 -16.93 -10.35 -29.28
C ILE A 164 -18.00 -10.02 -30.33
N GLN A 165 -18.78 -8.96 -30.13
CA GLN A 165 -19.75 -8.49 -31.13
C GLN A 165 -19.07 -8.02 -32.41
N CYS A 166 -17.93 -7.32 -32.33
CA CYS A 166 -17.13 -6.97 -33.49
C CYS A 166 -16.66 -8.22 -34.24
N CYS A 167 -16.12 -9.21 -33.51
CA CYS A 167 -15.70 -10.49 -34.05
C CYS A 167 -16.84 -11.23 -34.77
N ARG A 168 -18.01 -11.30 -34.14
CA ARG A 168 -19.23 -11.88 -34.71
C ARG A 168 -19.60 -11.22 -36.04
N ARG A 169 -19.59 -9.88 -36.07
CA ARG A 169 -19.94 -9.10 -37.26
C ARG A 169 -18.94 -9.31 -38.39
N VAL A 170 -17.64 -9.34 -38.08
CA VAL A 170 -16.57 -9.66 -39.04
C VAL A 170 -16.81 -11.04 -39.69
N ILE A 171 -17.13 -12.07 -38.90
CA ILE A 171 -17.41 -13.43 -39.42
C ILE A 171 -18.71 -13.49 -40.22
N ALA A 172 -19.72 -12.69 -39.88
CA ALA A 172 -21.02 -12.68 -40.56
C ALA A 172 -21.00 -11.93 -41.91
N MET A 173 -20.07 -10.98 -42.10
CA MET A 173 -20.00 -10.15 -43.32
C MET A 173 -19.99 -10.93 -44.64
N PRO A 174 -19.19 -12.01 -44.81
CA PRO A 174 -19.15 -12.78 -46.06
C PRO A 174 -20.43 -13.54 -46.37
N LYS A 175 -21.26 -13.81 -45.36
CA LYS A 175 -22.52 -14.56 -45.49
C LYS A 175 -23.69 -13.66 -45.90
N SER A 176 -23.53 -12.34 -45.78
CA SER A 176 -24.55 -11.39 -46.21
C SER A 176 -24.52 -11.27 -47.73
N SER A 177 -25.65 -11.52 -48.39
CA SER A 177 -25.84 -11.38 -49.86
C SER A 177 -25.60 -9.96 -50.40
N SER A 178 -25.31 -9.00 -49.52
CA SER A 178 -25.04 -7.60 -49.82
C SER A 178 -23.54 -7.33 -50.05
N GLY A 179 -23.05 -7.56 -51.26
CA GLY A 179 -22.19 -6.59 -51.96
C GLY A 179 -20.75 -6.34 -51.49
N TRP A 180 -20.17 -7.07 -50.54
CA TRP A 180 -18.72 -6.99 -50.28
C TRP A 180 -17.97 -7.90 -51.26
N THR A 181 -18.09 -7.61 -52.56
CA THR A 181 -17.28 -8.26 -53.59
C THR A 181 -15.83 -7.83 -53.42
N SER A 182 -14.92 -8.80 -53.53
CA SER A 182 -13.48 -8.60 -53.31
C SER A 182 -12.98 -7.33 -54.02
N PRO A 183 -12.38 -6.36 -53.31
CA PRO A 183 -11.70 -5.28 -54.00
C PRO A 183 -10.57 -5.89 -54.83
N LEU A 184 -10.35 -5.35 -56.04
CA LEU A 184 -9.20 -5.70 -56.89
C LEU A 184 -7.87 -5.41 -56.18
N ASN A 185 -7.88 -4.63 -55.08
CA ASN A 185 -6.75 -4.41 -54.19
C ASN A 185 -7.21 -4.17 -52.72
N PRO A 186 -7.04 -5.12 -51.79
CA PRO A 186 -7.39 -4.97 -50.37
C PRO A 186 -6.57 -3.91 -49.62
N LEU A 187 -5.50 -3.38 -50.24
CA LEU A 187 -4.71 -2.26 -49.71
C LEU A 187 -5.24 -0.89 -50.14
N ASN A 188 -6.41 -0.81 -50.79
CA ASN A 188 -6.99 0.46 -51.19
C ASN A 188 -7.49 1.24 -49.95
N PRO A 189 -6.97 2.45 -49.67
CA PRO A 189 -7.44 3.27 -48.56
C PRO A 189 -8.95 3.52 -48.58
N SER A 190 -9.58 3.61 -49.77
CA SER A 190 -11.03 3.79 -49.86
C SER A 190 -11.81 2.56 -49.38
N PHE A 191 -11.31 1.35 -49.66
CA PHE A 191 -11.92 0.12 -49.16
C PHE A 191 -11.85 0.05 -47.63
N TRP A 192 -10.69 0.37 -47.04
CA TRP A 192 -10.57 0.46 -45.59
C TRP A 192 -11.55 1.48 -45.00
N GLN A 193 -11.71 2.67 -45.60
CA GLN A 193 -12.68 3.65 -45.09
C GLN A 193 -14.12 3.12 -45.15
N SER A 194 -14.53 2.47 -46.25
CA SER A 194 -15.86 1.86 -46.33
C SER A 194 -16.03 0.71 -45.33
N PHE A 195 -15.01 -0.14 -45.18
CA PHE A 195 -15.01 -1.21 -44.18
C PHE A 195 -15.13 -0.63 -42.76
N LYS A 196 -14.32 0.37 -42.44
CA LYS A 196 -14.33 1.06 -41.14
C LYS A 196 -15.69 1.72 -40.87
N GLN A 197 -16.31 2.36 -41.86
CA GLN A 197 -17.66 2.93 -41.73
C GLN A 197 -18.69 1.88 -41.30
N ALA A 198 -18.56 0.63 -41.76
CA ALA A 198 -19.45 -0.44 -41.31
C ALA A 198 -19.29 -0.73 -39.80
N PHE A 199 -18.12 -0.47 -39.22
CA PHE A 199 -17.82 -0.64 -37.80
C PHE A 199 -17.83 0.66 -36.99
N ASP A 200 -18.12 1.83 -37.57
CA ASP A 200 -17.99 3.10 -36.85
C ASP A 200 -18.85 3.15 -35.58
N SER A 201 -20.08 2.62 -35.64
CA SER A 201 -20.95 2.51 -34.45
C SER A 201 -20.36 1.59 -33.38
N ASP A 202 -19.75 0.46 -33.78
CA ASP A 202 -19.15 -0.50 -32.87
C ASP A 202 -17.86 0.06 -32.24
N LEU A 203 -17.00 0.70 -33.05
CA LEU A 203 -15.80 1.38 -32.60
C LEU A 203 -16.12 2.54 -31.66
N GLN A 204 -17.20 3.27 -31.91
CA GLN A 204 -17.64 4.34 -31.01
C GLN A 204 -18.11 3.77 -29.67
N LYS A 205 -18.94 2.73 -29.67
CA LYS A 205 -19.33 2.02 -28.43
C LYS A 205 -18.12 1.50 -27.65
N LEU A 206 -17.16 0.89 -28.33
CA LEU A 206 -15.91 0.42 -27.72
C LEU A 206 -15.10 1.54 -27.08
N ARG A 207 -15.00 2.70 -27.74
CA ARG A 207 -14.34 3.89 -27.17
C ARG A 207 -15.06 4.36 -25.91
N ASP A 208 -16.39 4.37 -25.93
CA ASP A 208 -17.18 4.82 -24.78
C ASP A 208 -17.11 3.81 -23.62
N TYR A 209 -17.14 2.51 -23.89
CA TYR A 209 -16.91 1.48 -22.88
C TYR A 209 -15.48 1.49 -22.35
N SER A 210 -14.46 1.72 -23.20
CA SER A 210 -13.08 1.89 -22.75
C SER A 210 -12.92 3.12 -21.83
N LYS A 211 -13.55 4.25 -22.17
CA LYS A 211 -13.60 5.41 -21.27
C LYS A 211 -14.27 5.07 -19.94
N ASN A 212 -15.36 4.31 -19.96
CA ASN A 212 -16.03 3.84 -18.75
C ASN A 212 -15.12 2.95 -17.91
N VAL A 213 -14.45 1.96 -18.52
CA VAL A 213 -13.46 1.13 -17.82
C VAL A 213 -12.38 1.99 -17.17
N ASN A 214 -11.77 2.93 -17.91
CA ASN A 214 -10.74 3.81 -17.36
C ASN A 214 -11.26 4.69 -16.21
N LYS A 215 -12.54 5.10 -16.25
CA LYS A 215 -13.19 5.82 -15.15
C LYS A 215 -13.37 4.92 -13.92
N GLU A 216 -13.85 3.69 -14.10
CA GLU A 216 -14.03 2.73 -13.01
C GLU A 216 -12.69 2.29 -12.39
N ILE A 217 -11.62 2.20 -13.20
CA ILE A 217 -10.25 1.99 -12.71
C ILE A 217 -9.85 3.11 -11.76
N ARG A 218 -10.00 4.37 -12.18
CA ARG A 218 -9.65 5.53 -11.34
C ARG A 218 -10.45 5.55 -10.05
N LEU A 219 -11.76 5.31 -10.14
CA LEU A 219 -12.63 5.26 -8.97
C LEU A 219 -12.21 4.13 -8.01
N ALA A 220 -11.92 2.94 -8.53
CA ALA A 220 -11.48 1.81 -7.71
C ALA A 220 -10.11 2.08 -7.06
N ALA A 221 -9.20 2.75 -7.78
CA ALA A 221 -7.91 3.17 -7.25
C ALA A 221 -8.06 4.18 -6.10
N ASP A 222 -8.89 5.22 -6.29
CA ASP A 222 -9.18 6.23 -5.28
C ASP A 222 -9.80 5.60 -4.02
N GLN A 223 -10.75 4.67 -4.20
CA GLN A 223 -11.36 3.93 -3.09
C GLN A 223 -10.35 3.03 -2.36
N SER A 224 -9.48 2.35 -3.09
CA SER A 224 -8.41 1.52 -2.52
C SER A 224 -7.44 2.37 -1.71
N GLN A 225 -7.00 3.49 -2.28
CA GLN A 225 -6.11 4.44 -1.62
C GLN A 225 -6.75 5.04 -0.37
N HIS A 226 -8.02 5.46 -0.44
CA HIS A 226 -8.71 6.00 0.72
C HIS A 226 -8.81 4.98 1.85
N ARG A 227 -9.14 3.71 1.54
CA ARG A 227 -9.13 2.62 2.53
C ARG A 227 -7.75 2.40 3.15
N ASN A 228 -6.70 2.41 2.34
CA ASN A 228 -5.33 2.23 2.82
C ASN A 228 -4.90 3.40 3.74
N ASN A 229 -5.25 4.63 3.38
CA ASN A 229 -4.97 5.81 4.20
C ASN A 229 -5.69 5.75 5.56
N GLU A 230 -6.94 5.29 5.59
CA GLU A 230 -7.68 5.11 6.85
C GLU A 230 -7.06 4.03 7.73
N LEU A 231 -6.64 2.89 7.16
CA LEU A 231 -5.94 1.84 7.90
C LEU A 231 -4.62 2.34 8.47
N GLN A 232 -3.83 3.06 7.66
CA GLN A 232 -2.58 3.65 8.09
C GLN A 232 -2.80 4.71 9.19
N ARG A 233 -3.89 5.47 9.13
CA ARG A 233 -4.25 6.43 10.19
C ARG A 233 -4.52 5.71 11.50
N ILE A 234 -5.30 4.63 11.48
CA ILE A 234 -5.60 3.82 12.68
C ILE A 234 -4.31 3.22 13.26
N GLU A 235 -3.43 2.67 12.42
CA GLU A 235 -2.16 2.10 12.85
C GLU A 235 -1.25 3.18 13.49
N ASN A 236 -1.15 4.34 12.85
CA ASN A 236 -0.38 5.47 13.38
C ASN A 236 -0.93 5.96 14.73
N GLU A 237 -2.25 6.04 14.90
CA GLU A 237 -2.87 6.40 16.17
C GLU A 237 -2.56 5.38 17.27
N GLN A 238 -2.57 4.08 16.94
CA GLN A 238 -2.20 3.02 17.89
C GLN A 238 -0.71 3.07 18.25
N ALA A 239 0.16 3.27 17.27
CA ALA A 239 1.59 3.42 17.47
C ALA A 239 1.91 4.65 18.33
N ASP A 240 1.23 5.78 18.09
CA ASP A 240 1.42 7.00 18.85
C ASP A 240 0.91 6.87 20.29
N ARG A 241 -0.25 6.23 20.52
CA ARG A 241 -0.73 5.90 21.87
C ARG A 241 0.28 5.04 22.63
N SER A 242 0.86 4.04 21.95
CA SER A 242 1.87 3.16 22.53
C SER A 242 3.15 3.92 22.89
N ARG A 243 3.65 4.78 21.99
CA ARG A 243 4.80 5.66 22.23
C ARG A 243 4.56 6.62 23.40
N ARG A 244 3.38 7.25 23.47
CA ARG A 244 3.01 8.12 24.60
C ARG A 244 2.91 7.36 25.92
N SER A 245 2.45 6.11 25.91
CA SER A 245 2.41 5.27 27.11
C SER A 245 3.80 4.90 27.60
N LEU A 246 4.66 4.43 26.68
CA LEU A 246 6.05 4.09 26.97
C LEU A 246 6.83 5.31 27.47
N SER A 247 6.69 6.47 26.81
CA SER A 247 7.33 7.72 27.24
C SER A 247 6.92 8.12 28.67
N ARG A 248 5.63 8.02 29.00
CA ARG A 248 5.15 8.27 30.37
C ARG A 248 5.71 7.27 31.38
N PHE A 249 5.78 5.99 31.03
CA PHE A 249 6.41 4.96 31.88
C PHE A 249 7.88 5.27 32.14
N MET A 250 8.65 5.53 31.07
CA MET A 250 10.08 5.86 31.16
C MET A 250 10.34 7.13 31.98
N SER A 251 9.50 8.17 31.83
CA SER A 251 9.60 9.38 32.65
C SER A 251 9.40 9.05 34.12
N ARG A 252 8.37 8.28 34.47
CA ARG A 252 8.11 7.88 35.87
C ARG A 252 9.26 7.05 36.44
N THR A 253 9.77 6.09 35.69
CA THR A 253 10.92 5.27 36.11
C THR A 253 12.17 6.11 36.34
N ARG A 254 12.42 7.12 35.49
CA ARG A 254 13.52 8.07 35.70
C ARG A 254 13.32 8.87 36.99
N ASP A 255 12.13 9.43 37.21
CA ASP A 255 11.84 10.23 38.42
C ASP A 255 11.99 9.40 39.71
N GLU A 256 11.55 8.13 39.68
CA GLU A 256 11.72 7.18 40.78
C GLU A 256 13.20 6.87 41.05
N LEU A 257 13.99 6.62 39.99
CA LEU A 257 15.43 6.38 40.11
C LEU A 257 16.17 7.60 40.68
N ASP A 258 15.87 8.79 40.19
CA ASP A 258 16.46 10.05 40.67
C ASP A 258 16.12 10.29 42.14
N THR A 259 14.88 10.02 42.54
CA THR A 259 14.45 10.13 43.95
C THR A 259 15.19 9.14 44.83
N MET A 260 15.34 7.88 44.38
CA MET A 260 16.06 6.84 45.11
C MET A 260 17.54 7.22 45.29
N GLN A 261 18.19 7.73 44.25
CA GLN A 261 19.57 8.21 44.31
C GLN A 261 19.74 9.34 45.34
N ARG A 262 18.84 10.32 45.37
CA ARG A 262 18.86 11.42 46.35
C ARG A 262 18.73 10.90 47.79
N LEU A 263 17.78 9.99 48.03
CA LEU A 263 17.59 9.39 49.36
C LEU A 263 18.81 8.58 49.82
N GLN A 264 19.49 7.89 48.90
CA GLN A 264 20.73 7.17 49.21
C GLN A 264 21.87 8.11 49.63
N ILE A 265 21.98 9.29 48.99
CA ILE A 265 22.97 10.31 49.35
C ILE A 265 22.68 10.85 50.76
N ILE A 266 21.44 11.28 51.02
CA ILE A 266 21.03 11.81 52.34
C ILE A 266 21.30 10.79 53.45
N ARG A 267 20.91 9.52 53.24
CA ARG A 267 21.12 8.45 54.21
C ARG A 267 22.61 8.21 54.49
N ARG A 268 23.46 8.32 53.47
CA ARG A 268 24.92 8.20 53.62
C ARG A 268 25.48 9.33 54.48
N GLU A 269 25.07 10.57 54.22
CA GLU A 269 25.48 11.74 54.99
C GLU A 269 25.00 11.66 56.46
N GLU A 270 23.79 11.16 56.68
CA GLU A 270 23.26 10.90 58.03
C GLU A 270 24.09 9.88 58.78
N LEU A 271 24.39 8.75 58.14
CA LEU A 271 25.22 7.70 58.72
C LEU A 271 26.63 8.20 59.04
N GLU A 272 27.22 9.01 58.17
CA GLU A 272 28.53 9.63 58.40
C GLU A 272 28.50 10.60 59.58
N ARG A 273 27.46 11.43 59.69
CA ARG A 273 27.25 12.31 60.85
C ARG A 273 27.09 11.53 62.15
N GLU A 274 26.29 10.47 62.14
CA GLU A 274 26.12 9.60 63.31
C GLU A 274 27.43 8.93 63.71
N ASN A 275 28.19 8.39 62.75
CA ASN A 275 29.48 7.77 63.02
C ASN A 275 30.49 8.77 63.58
N LYS A 276 30.52 9.99 63.04
CA LYS A 276 31.36 11.07 63.55
C LYS A 276 30.97 11.46 64.98
N GLN A 277 29.67 11.56 65.26
CA GLN A 277 29.19 11.89 66.61
C GLN A 277 29.56 10.77 67.60
N LYS A 278 29.33 9.50 67.25
CA LYS A 278 29.73 8.35 68.07
C LYS A 278 31.23 8.33 68.35
N LEU A 279 32.06 8.67 67.36
CA LEU A 279 33.50 8.81 67.55
C LEU A 279 33.83 9.93 68.54
N LEU A 280 33.24 11.11 68.38
CA LEU A 280 33.45 12.24 69.30
C LEU A 280 33.04 11.89 70.73
N ASP A 281 31.88 11.25 70.91
CA ASP A 281 31.38 10.80 72.20
C ASP A 281 32.30 9.74 72.83
N SER A 282 32.91 8.87 72.02
CA SER A 282 33.89 7.88 72.50
C SER A 282 35.21 8.48 72.97
N LEU A 283 35.60 9.63 72.39
CA LEU A 283 36.87 10.30 72.70
C LEU A 283 36.79 11.12 73.99
N SER A 284 35.61 11.60 74.38
CA SER A 284 35.43 12.41 75.59
C SER A 284 34.01 12.33 76.14
N SER A 285 33.88 11.98 77.41
CA SER A 285 32.61 12.04 78.15
C SER A 285 32.33 13.42 78.76
N HIS A 286 33.16 14.43 78.46
CA HIS A 286 33.02 15.76 79.02
C HIS A 286 31.91 16.56 78.32
N ASP A 287 30.90 17.01 79.08
CA ASP A 287 29.84 17.89 78.59
C ASP A 287 30.37 19.29 78.34
N TYR A 288 30.97 19.51 77.17
CA TYR A 288 31.46 20.80 76.72
C TYR A 288 30.32 21.78 76.36
N VAL A 289 29.11 21.26 76.10
CA VAL A 289 27.96 22.05 75.63
C VAL A 289 27.43 22.93 76.75
N LYS A 290 27.34 22.43 77.99
CA LYS A 290 26.88 23.23 79.14
C LYS A 290 27.79 24.43 79.44
N PRO A 291 29.12 24.27 79.64
CA PRO A 291 30.03 25.39 79.82
C PRO A 291 29.99 26.37 78.65
N LEU A 292 29.92 25.89 77.41
CA LEU A 292 29.83 26.73 76.22
C LEU A 292 28.55 27.57 76.21
N LYS A 293 27.38 26.97 76.48
CA LYS A 293 26.10 27.69 76.58
C LYS A 293 26.14 28.75 77.69
N GLN A 294 26.69 28.41 78.85
CA GLN A 294 26.85 29.35 79.96
C GLN A 294 27.81 30.50 79.61
N ALA A 295 28.91 30.22 78.90
CA ALA A 295 29.84 31.25 78.44
C ALA A 295 29.18 32.19 77.42
N ARG A 296 28.43 31.64 76.45
CA ARG A 296 27.68 32.43 75.46
C ARG A 296 26.60 33.31 76.09
N GLN A 297 25.95 32.87 77.16
CA GLN A 297 24.98 33.70 77.90
C GLN A 297 25.63 34.89 78.62
N LYS A 298 26.90 34.76 79.04
CA LYS A 298 27.65 35.86 79.67
C LYS A 298 28.18 36.88 78.67
N ARG A 299 28.05 36.61 77.37
CA ARG A 299 28.53 37.50 76.32
C ARG A 299 27.65 38.74 76.24
N TYR A 300 28.26 39.91 76.40
CA TYR A 300 27.57 41.17 76.21
C TYR A 300 27.33 41.41 74.70
N PRO A 301 26.12 41.84 74.28
CA PRO A 301 25.83 42.12 72.88
C PRO A 301 26.87 43.05 72.23
N LYS A 302 27.24 42.76 70.98
CA LYS A 302 28.25 43.50 70.20
C LYS A 302 29.69 43.48 70.74
N SER A 303 29.99 42.63 71.71
CA SER A 303 31.38 42.44 72.17
C SER A 303 32.18 41.59 71.20
N ALA A 304 33.43 42.00 70.97
CA ALA A 304 34.43 41.31 70.14
C ALA A 304 34.02 41.07 68.67
N GLU A 305 33.12 41.87 68.10
CA GLU A 305 32.68 41.72 66.70
C GLU A 305 33.80 41.93 65.68
N TRP A 306 34.83 42.71 66.05
CA TRP A 306 36.00 42.96 65.20
C TRP A 306 36.69 41.67 64.74
N ILE A 307 36.65 40.60 65.55
CA ILE A 307 37.31 39.33 65.22
C ILE A 307 36.68 38.66 64.00
N PHE A 308 35.36 38.81 63.80
CA PHE A 308 34.66 38.24 62.66
C PHE A 308 34.93 38.98 61.35
N GLY A 309 35.47 40.20 61.45
CA GLY A 309 35.90 40.99 60.29
C GLY A 309 37.27 40.60 59.75
N THR A 310 38.07 39.84 60.52
CA THR A 310 39.44 39.45 60.14
C THR A 310 39.45 38.43 59.00
N ASP A 311 40.47 38.52 58.14
CA ASP A 311 40.62 37.61 57.00
C ASP A 311 41.00 36.19 57.45
N GLU A 312 41.63 36.06 58.63
CA GLU A 312 41.89 34.78 59.28
C GLU A 312 40.58 34.08 59.65
N PHE A 313 39.65 34.80 60.29
CA PHE A 313 38.34 34.23 60.66
C PHE A 313 37.52 33.85 59.43
N LYS A 314 37.47 34.72 58.42
CA LYS A 314 36.74 34.46 57.16
C LYS A 314 37.29 33.23 56.43
N ARG A 315 38.61 33.11 56.30
CA ARG A 315 39.24 31.94 55.67
C ARG A 315 39.06 30.64 56.45
N TRP A 316 38.91 30.72 57.77
CA TRP A 316 38.64 29.55 58.61
C TRP A 316 37.18 29.11 58.51
N ILE A 317 36.23 30.04 58.57
CA ILE A 317 34.79 29.70 58.47
C ILE A 317 34.41 29.21 57.06
N ASP A 318 35.08 29.72 56.02
CA ASP A 318 34.88 29.28 54.63
C ASP A 318 35.59 27.94 54.33
N GLY A 319 36.38 27.41 55.28
CA GLY A 319 37.04 26.10 55.16
C GLY A 319 38.28 26.09 54.25
N THR A 320 38.77 27.25 53.83
CA THR A 320 39.94 27.42 52.95
C THR A 320 41.27 27.21 53.67
N THR A 321 41.27 27.13 55.01
CA THR A 321 42.44 26.86 55.86
C THR A 321 42.18 25.66 56.77
N PRO A 322 43.23 24.95 57.28
CA PRO A 322 43.05 23.81 58.17
C PRO A 322 42.18 24.16 59.38
N GLY A 323 41.35 23.21 59.83
CA GLY A 323 40.19 23.42 60.71
C GLY A 323 40.44 23.91 62.15
N LEU A 324 41.57 24.55 62.42
CA LEU A 324 41.93 25.12 63.72
C LEU A 324 42.16 26.63 63.59
N LEU A 325 41.34 27.42 64.28
CA LEU A 325 41.58 28.84 64.49
C LEU A 325 42.22 29.06 65.87
N TRP A 326 43.42 29.63 65.89
CA TRP A 326 44.14 29.89 67.13
C TRP A 326 43.93 31.33 67.62
N CYS A 327 43.24 31.49 68.75
CA CYS A 327 43.01 32.80 69.37
C CYS A 327 43.79 32.94 70.68
N SER A 328 44.74 33.88 70.72
CA SER A 328 45.58 34.16 71.89
C SER A 328 45.35 35.55 72.46
N GLY A 329 45.71 35.77 73.74
CA GLY A 329 45.47 37.05 74.42
C GLY A 329 45.75 36.98 75.93
N LYS A 330 45.87 38.13 76.58
CA LYS A 330 46.19 38.25 78.02
C LYS A 330 45.15 37.57 78.93
N MET A 331 45.53 37.18 80.14
CA MET A 331 44.60 36.60 81.10
C MET A 331 43.46 37.59 81.41
N GLY A 332 42.23 37.10 81.51
CA GLY A 332 41.04 37.95 81.70
C GLY A 332 40.52 38.67 80.44
N SER A 333 41.14 38.52 79.27
CA SER A 333 40.74 39.22 78.03
C SER A 333 39.46 38.68 77.35
N GLY A 334 38.66 37.86 78.05
CA GLY A 334 37.37 37.37 77.54
C GLY A 334 37.42 36.29 76.45
N LYS A 335 38.59 35.70 76.12
CA LYS A 335 38.74 34.69 75.03
C LYS A 335 37.69 33.58 75.06
N SER A 336 37.43 33.01 76.24
CA SER A 336 36.47 31.91 76.42
C SER A 336 35.00 32.34 76.29
N ILE A 337 34.70 33.64 76.35
CA ILE A 337 33.35 34.21 76.22
C ILE A 337 33.05 34.60 74.75
N ILE A 338 34.10 34.79 73.93
CA ILE A 338 33.97 35.10 72.51
C ILE A 338 33.36 33.93 71.71
N TRP A 339 33.65 32.70 72.14
CA TRP A 339 33.31 31.44 71.45
C TRP A 339 32.04 30.77 71.97
#